data_AF-A0A6L3VFR3-F1
#
_entry.id   AF-A0A6L3VFR3-F1
#
_cell.length_a   1.000
_cell.length_b   1.000
_cell.length_c   1.000
_cell.angle_alpha   90.00
_cell.angle_beta   90.00
_cell.angle_gamma   90.00
#
_symmetry.space_group_name_H-M   'P 1'
#
loop_
_entity.id
_entity.type
_entity.pdbx_description
1 polymer ?
#
loop_
_entity_poly.entity_id
_entity_poly.type
_entity_poly.pdbx_seq_one_letter_code
_entity_poly.pdbx_strand_id
1 'polypeptide(L)'
;MAPGGQEKYVTSQGIDRTRRQVLTEAKPLFRGIRDEVDDTDVGGVAFGVVGLAFLADAYAAVQNDMRRFMNDAMEVMDEWAEALEDIERVWRAAEDYSTPKVVQGPGGRDVHITGPAVYQ
;
A
#
# COMPACT_ATOMS: atom_id res chain seq x y z
N MET A 1 22.11 16.74 -29.91
CA MET A 1 21.34 16.54 -28.66
C MET A 1 20.09 15.76 -29.03
N ALA A 2 20.06 14.45 -28.75
CA ALA A 2 18.88 13.64 -29.05
C ALA A 2 17.82 13.88 -27.95
N PRO A 3 16.56 14.19 -28.30
CA PRO A 3 15.51 14.44 -27.34
C PRO A 3 14.94 13.12 -26.80
N GLY A 4 14.79 13.04 -25.47
CA GLY A 4 13.86 12.11 -24.82
C GLY A 4 14.35 10.68 -24.60
N GLY A 5 15.28 10.47 -23.68
CA GLY A 5 15.39 9.16 -23.02
C GLY A 5 14.16 8.97 -22.13
N GLN A 6 13.36 7.93 -22.39
CA GLN A 6 12.24 7.56 -21.52
C GLN A 6 12.79 7.27 -20.12
N GLU A 7 12.27 7.94 -19.10
CA GLU A 7 12.70 7.71 -17.72
C GLU A 7 12.42 6.24 -17.35
N LYS A 8 13.48 5.50 -17.04
CA LYS A 8 13.42 4.10 -16.64
C LYS A 8 13.07 4.04 -15.15
N TYR A 9 12.30 3.04 -14.74
CA TYR A 9 11.87 2.79 -13.36
C TYR A 9 10.78 3.73 -12.80
N VAL A 10 10.12 4.54 -13.63
CA VAL A 10 9.07 5.46 -13.16
C VAL A 10 7.91 4.68 -12.54
N THR A 11 7.49 3.58 -13.16
CA THR A 11 6.33 2.81 -12.68
C THR A 11 6.69 2.03 -11.44
N SER A 12 7.83 1.30 -11.43
CA SER A 12 8.28 0.56 -10.23
C SER A 12 8.54 1.50 -9.04
N GLN A 13 9.14 2.67 -9.25
CA GLN A 13 9.30 3.67 -8.19
C GLN A 13 7.98 4.24 -7.68
N GLY A 14 7.00 4.44 -8.57
CA GLY A 14 5.66 4.86 -8.19
C GLY A 14 4.99 3.84 -7.28
N ILE A 15 5.09 2.55 -7.63
CA ILE A 15 4.56 1.44 -6.83
C ILE A 15 5.25 1.36 -5.46
N ASP A 16 6.59 1.43 -5.41
CA ASP A 16 7.32 1.42 -4.13
C ASP A 16 6.92 2.60 -3.24
N ARG A 17 6.73 3.79 -3.82
CA ARG A 17 6.26 4.96 -3.06
C ARG A 17 4.87 4.73 -2.47
N THR A 18 3.94 4.20 -3.24
CA THR A 18 2.59 3.85 -2.75
C THR A 18 2.65 2.80 -1.66
N ARG A 19 3.46 1.74 -1.83
CA ARG A 19 3.67 0.71 -0.80
C ARG A 19 4.17 1.31 0.51
N ARG A 20 5.14 2.23 0.45
CA ARG A 20 5.64 2.93 1.63
C ARG A 20 4.54 3.76 2.29
N GLN A 21 3.75 4.52 1.53
CA GLN A 21 2.63 5.30 2.08
C GLN A 21 1.61 4.42 2.80
N VAL A 22 1.28 3.24 2.26
CA VAL A 22 0.40 2.28 2.92
C VAL A 22 0.96 1.88 4.31
N LEU A 23 2.25 1.56 4.38
CA LEU A 23 2.88 1.08 5.61
C LEU A 23 3.23 2.19 6.62
N THR A 24 3.57 3.39 6.16
CA THR A 24 4.08 4.47 7.01
C THR A 24 3.03 5.53 7.35
N GLU A 25 1.96 5.62 6.56
CA GLU A 25 0.90 6.62 6.77
C GLU A 25 -0.44 5.93 7.07
N ALA A 26 -0.94 5.09 6.15
CA ALA A 26 -2.27 4.52 6.29
C ALA A 26 -2.39 3.53 7.47
N LYS A 27 -1.53 2.51 7.52
CA LYS A 27 -1.55 1.49 8.59
C LYS A 27 -1.39 2.11 10.00
N PRO A 28 -0.47 3.06 10.24
CA PRO A 28 -0.37 3.74 11.53
C PRO A 28 -1.61 4.54 11.93
N LEU A 29 -2.41 5.07 11.00
CA LEU A 29 -3.67 5.75 11.34
C LEU A 29 -4.67 4.79 11.99
N PHE A 30 -4.83 3.58 11.44
CA PHE A 30 -5.71 2.56 12.03
C PHE A 30 -5.21 2.09 13.40
N ARG A 31 -3.88 2.00 13.58
CA ARG A 31 -3.30 1.75 14.90
C ARG A 31 -3.63 2.87 15.89
N GLY A 32 -3.45 4.13 15.49
CA GLY A 32 -3.75 5.27 16.35
C GLY A 32 -5.22 5.31 16.79
N ILE A 33 -6.15 5.05 15.87
CA ILE A 33 -7.59 5.00 16.22
C ILE A 33 -7.88 3.82 17.16
N ARG A 34 -7.25 2.66 16.96
CA ARG A 34 -7.37 1.53 17.89
C ARG A 34 -6.87 1.90 19.28
N ASP A 35 -5.72 2.56 19.37
CA ASP A 35 -5.14 2.99 20.63
C ASP A 35 -6.08 3.99 21.34
N GLU A 36 -6.74 4.90 20.61
CA GLU A 36 -7.78 5.78 21.17
C GLU A 36 -9.02 5.02 21.66
N VAL A 37 -9.44 3.96 20.96
CA VAL A 37 -10.52 3.06 21.42
C VAL A 37 -10.12 2.34 22.71
N ASP A 38 -8.86 1.96 22.85
CA ASP A 38 -8.31 1.34 24.07
C ASP A 38 -8.22 2.35 25.22
N ASP A 39 -7.82 3.59 24.95
CA ASP A 39 -7.74 4.67 25.95
C ASP A 39 -9.11 5.17 26.42
N THR A 40 -10.13 5.02 25.59
CA THR A 40 -11.50 5.41 25.93
C THR A 40 -12.22 4.41 26.82
N ASP A 41 -11.56 3.36 27.33
CA ASP A 41 -12.10 2.42 28.32
C ASP A 41 -12.52 3.14 29.62
N VAL A 42 -13.70 3.76 29.56
CA VAL A 42 -14.38 4.41 30.65
C VAL A 42 -14.91 3.30 31.55
N GLY A 43 -14.08 2.94 32.53
CA GLY A 43 -14.46 2.01 33.58
C GLY A 43 -15.84 2.36 34.13
N GLY A 44 -16.62 1.32 34.48
CA GLY A 44 -18.06 1.45 34.72
C GLY A 44 -18.51 2.55 35.71
N VAL A 45 -17.61 3.04 36.57
CA VAL A 45 -17.83 4.20 37.42
C VAL A 45 -18.32 5.43 36.63
N ALA A 46 -17.89 5.62 35.37
CA ALA A 46 -18.28 6.74 34.52
C ALA A 46 -19.76 6.73 34.11
N PHE A 47 -20.41 5.56 34.06
CA PHE A 47 -21.81 5.42 33.69
C PHE A 47 -22.79 5.56 34.88
N GLY A 48 -22.27 5.58 36.12
CA GLY A 48 -23.09 5.48 37.33
C GLY A 48 -23.80 4.13 37.47
N VAL A 49 -24.35 3.81 38.65
CA VAL A 49 -24.94 2.47 38.95
C VAL A 49 -26.05 2.06 37.96
N VAL A 50 -26.87 3.02 37.52
CA VAL A 50 -27.95 2.78 36.56
C VAL A 50 -27.40 2.59 35.15
N GLY A 51 -26.48 3.45 34.70
CA GLY A 51 -25.88 3.31 33.37
C GLY A 51 -25.03 2.05 33.24
N LEU A 52 -24.37 1.63 34.32
CA LEU A 52 -23.58 0.39 34.36
C LEU A 52 -24.43 -0.85 34.06
N ALA A 53 -25.65 -0.92 34.58
CA ALA A 53 -26.55 -2.06 34.40
C ALA A 53 -27.12 -2.18 32.97
N PHE A 54 -27.12 -1.10 32.18
CA PHE A 54 -27.76 -1.08 30.87
C PHE A 54 -26.79 -0.81 29.70
N LEU A 55 -25.71 -0.06 29.93
CA LEU A 55 -24.85 0.48 28.87
C LEU A 55 -23.45 -0.11 28.87
N ALA A 56 -22.99 -0.71 29.97
CA ALA A 56 -21.63 -1.25 30.06
C ALA A 56 -21.37 -2.35 29.01
N ASP A 57 -22.30 -3.30 28.87
CA ASP A 57 -22.16 -4.41 27.90
C ASP A 57 -22.22 -3.91 26.45
N ALA A 58 -23.13 -3.00 26.14
CA ALA A 58 -23.26 -2.41 24.81
C ALA A 58 -22.01 -1.59 24.44
N TYR A 59 -21.48 -0.84 25.40
CA TYR A 59 -20.25 -0.06 25.23
C TYR A 59 -19.04 -0.97 24.97
N ALA A 60 -18.86 -2.01 25.78
CA ALA A 60 -17.79 -2.99 25.62
C ALA A 60 -17.90 -3.76 24.29
N ALA A 61 -19.12 -4.10 23.85
CA ALA A 61 -19.35 -4.72 22.55
C ALA A 61 -18.89 -3.81 21.39
N VAL A 62 -19.27 -2.52 21.42
CA VAL A 62 -18.86 -1.54 20.40
C VAL A 62 -17.34 -1.36 20.40
N GLN A 63 -16.70 -1.28 21.56
CA GLN A 63 -15.22 -1.21 21.63
C GLN A 63 -14.56 -2.44 21.02
N ASN A 64 -15.07 -3.64 21.31
CA ASN A 64 -14.53 -4.88 20.76
C ASN A 64 -14.72 -4.98 19.24
N ASP A 65 -15.88 -4.56 18.72
CA ASP A 65 -16.13 -4.51 17.28
C ASP A 65 -15.20 -3.51 16.59
N MET A 66 -14.99 -2.34 17.18
CA MET A 66 -14.05 -1.34 16.68
C MET A 66 -12.60 -1.87 16.69
N ARG A 67 -12.15 -2.51 17.77
CA ARG A 67 -10.83 -3.15 17.83
C ARG A 67 -10.63 -4.17 16.72
N ARG A 68 -11.63 -5.02 16.51
CA ARG A 68 -11.59 -6.04 15.46
C ARG A 68 -11.51 -5.41 14.09
N PHE A 69 -12.38 -4.45 13.78
CA PHE A 69 -12.38 -3.76 12.51
C PHE A 69 -11.04 -3.07 12.22
N MET A 70 -10.43 -2.41 13.21
CA MET A 70 -9.13 -1.75 13.05
C MET A 70 -8.00 -2.77 12.82
N ASN A 71 -8.05 -3.95 13.47
CA ASN A 71 -7.09 -5.02 13.21
C ASN A 71 -7.23 -5.60 11.81
N ASP A 72 -8.46 -5.89 11.38
CA ASP A 72 -8.75 -6.40 10.03
C ASP A 72 -8.28 -5.38 8.97
N ALA A 73 -8.50 -4.08 9.20
CA ALA A 73 -8.00 -3.02 8.32
C ALA A 73 -6.46 -2.97 8.25
N MET A 74 -5.77 -3.16 9.38
CA MET A 74 -4.30 -3.23 9.40
C MET A 74 -3.76 -4.45 8.66
N GLU A 75 -4.46 -5.59 8.71
CA GLU A 75 -4.10 -6.81 7.97
C GLU A 75 -4.27 -6.61 6.46
N VAL A 76 -5.37 -6.01 6.01
CA VAL A 76 -5.58 -5.65 4.60
C VAL A 76 -4.48 -4.71 4.08
N MET A 77 -3.99 -3.79 4.91
CA MET A 77 -2.88 -2.90 4.53
C MET A 77 -1.56 -3.66 4.35
N ASP A 78 -1.32 -4.73 5.13
CA ASP A 78 -0.17 -5.61 4.92
C ASP A 78 -0.29 -6.39 3.62
N GLU A 79 -1.45 -6.98 3.35
CA GLU A 79 -1.72 -7.70 2.09
C GLU A 79 -1.54 -6.78 0.86
N TRP A 80 -2.01 -5.54 0.93
CA TRP A 80 -1.80 -4.55 -0.13
C TRP A 80 -0.32 -4.23 -0.32
N ALA A 81 0.45 -4.12 0.77
CA ALA A 81 1.87 -3.84 0.67
C ALA A 81 2.64 -5.00 0.02
N GLU A 82 2.29 -6.25 0.34
CA GLU A 82 2.83 -7.46 -0.29
C GLU A 82 2.49 -7.53 -1.78
N ALA A 83 1.21 -7.32 -2.14
CA ALA A 83 0.78 -7.31 -3.53
C ALA A 83 1.49 -6.22 -4.35
N LEU A 84 1.67 -5.02 -3.78
CA LEU A 84 2.40 -3.94 -4.43
C LEU A 84 3.89 -4.30 -4.62
N GLU A 85 4.51 -5.01 -3.68
CA GLU A 85 5.88 -5.49 -3.85
C GLU A 85 6.02 -6.48 -5.01
N ASP A 86 5.08 -7.42 -5.15
CA ASP A 86 5.11 -8.37 -6.27
C ASP A 86 4.89 -7.65 -7.61
N ILE A 87 3.95 -6.70 -7.66
CA ILE A 87 3.70 -5.89 -8.86
C ILE A 87 4.92 -5.02 -9.21
N GLU A 88 5.60 -4.45 -8.20
CA GLU A 88 6.86 -3.69 -8.40
C GLU A 88 7.90 -4.56 -9.10
N ARG A 89 8.12 -5.80 -8.62
CA ARG A 89 9.11 -6.73 -9.19
C ARG A 89 8.82 -7.02 -10.67
N VAL A 90 7.56 -7.27 -11.00
CA VAL A 90 7.13 -7.52 -12.40
C VAL A 90 7.38 -6.30 -13.27
N TRP A 91 6.99 -5.11 -12.80
CA TRP A 91 7.21 -3.87 -13.54
C TRP A 91 8.69 -3.55 -13.72
N ARG A 92 9.50 -3.77 -12.69
CA ARG A 92 10.93 -3.53 -12.75
C ARG A 92 11.62 -4.43 -13.77
N ALA A 93 11.23 -5.71 -13.83
CA ALA A 93 11.68 -6.61 -14.88
C ALA A 93 11.26 -6.10 -16.27
N ALA A 94 9.99 -5.72 -16.45
CA ALA A 94 9.50 -5.19 -17.72
C ALA A 94 10.26 -3.91 -18.16
N GLU A 95 10.52 -3.00 -17.22
CA GLU A 95 11.29 -1.77 -17.45
C GLU A 95 12.76 -2.07 -17.78
N ASP A 96 13.34 -3.14 -17.21
CA ASP A 96 14.67 -3.61 -17.58
C ASP A 96 14.74 -4.10 -19.04
N TYR A 97 13.70 -4.81 -19.49
CA TYR A 97 13.60 -5.31 -20.86
C TYR A 97 13.21 -4.24 -21.90
N SER A 98 12.56 -3.14 -21.49
CA SER A 98 12.06 -2.12 -22.41
C SER A 98 13.13 -1.16 -22.95
N THR A 99 14.42 -1.42 -22.68
CA THR A 99 15.52 -0.57 -23.16
C THR A 99 15.63 -0.66 -24.70
N PRO A 100 15.42 0.44 -25.46
CA PRO A 100 15.51 0.40 -26.92
C PRO A 100 16.94 0.04 -27.35
N LYS A 101 17.10 -1.01 -28.16
CA LYS A 101 18.37 -1.25 -28.85
C LYS A 101 18.46 -0.29 -30.03
N VAL A 102 19.47 0.59 -30.03
CA VAL A 102 19.85 1.34 -31.23
C VAL A 102 20.54 0.35 -32.16
N VAL A 103 19.89 0.00 -33.26
CA VAL A 103 20.51 -0.79 -34.32
C VAL A 103 20.89 0.16 -35.44
N GLN A 104 22.17 0.20 -35.81
CA GLN A 104 22.59 0.90 -37.03
C GLN A 104 21.98 0.19 -38.24
N GLY A 105 21.00 0.83 -38.87
CA GLY A 105 20.42 0.33 -40.11
C GLY A 105 21.39 0.47 -41.29
N PRO A 106 21.19 -0.28 -42.39
CA PRO A 106 21.96 -0.10 -43.61
C PRO A 106 21.82 1.35 -44.10
N GLY A 107 22.94 2.09 -44.16
CA GLY A 107 22.96 3.50 -44.58
C GLY A 107 23.06 4.55 -43.47
N GLY A 108 23.38 4.16 -42.22
CA GLY A 108 23.69 5.11 -41.14
C GLY A 108 22.48 5.79 -40.51
N ARG A 109 21.28 5.20 -40.65
CA ARG A 109 20.07 5.64 -39.94
C ARG A 109 19.87 4.78 -38.71
N ASP A 110 19.69 5.43 -37.55
CA ASP A 110 19.35 4.75 -36.30
C ASP A 110 17.94 4.18 -36.39
N VAL A 111 17.79 2.87 -36.21
CA VAL A 111 16.49 2.19 -36.14
C VAL A 111 16.28 1.75 -34.70
N HIS A 112 15.21 2.26 -34.08
CA HIS A 112 14.79 1.84 -32.74
C HIS A 112 13.86 0.62 -32.88
N ILE A 113 14.28 -0.53 -32.35
CA ILE A 113 13.47 -1.75 -32.31
C ILE A 113 13.09 -2.04 -30.86
N THR A 114 11.79 -1.98 -30.55
CA THR A 114 11.22 -2.52 -29.32
C THR A 114 10.85 -3.99 -29.55
N GLY A 115 11.55 -4.92 -28.88
CA GLY A 115 11.17 -6.33 -28.88
C GLY A 115 9.96 -6.60 -27.98
N PRO A 116 9.16 -7.67 -28.24
CA PRO A 116 8.05 -8.01 -27.36
C PRO A 116 8.56 -8.48 -25.99
N ALA A 117 7.85 -8.07 -24.92
CA ALA A 117 8.07 -8.62 -23.59
C ALA A 117 7.69 -10.11 -23.58
N VAL A 118 8.65 -10.98 -23.29
CA VAL A 118 8.41 -12.41 -23.11
C VAL A 118 8.39 -12.69 -21.61
N TYR A 119 7.22 -13.04 -21.08
CA TYR A 119 7.05 -13.50 -19.71
C TYR A 119 7.45 -14.98 -19.66
N GLN A 120 8.37 -15.35 -18.76
CA GLN A 120 8.72 -16.75 -18.42
C GLN A 120 8.09 -17.14 -17.09
#